data_AF-A0A2D9JEP7-F1
#
_entry.id   AF-A0A2D9JEP7-F1
#
_cell.length_a   1.000
_cell.length_b   1.000
_cell.length_c   1.000
_cell.angle_alpha   90.00
_cell.angle_beta   90.00
_cell.angle_gamma   90.00
#
_symmetry.space_group_name_H-M   'P 1'
#
loop_
_entity.id
_entity.type
_entity.pdbx_description
1 polymer ?
#
loop_
_entity_poly.entity_id
_entity_poly.type
_entity_poly.pdbx_seq_one_letter_code
_entity_poly.pdbx_strand_id
1 'polypeptide(L)'
;MPIPLLSPADQSHWGLFRQPFAESPAVNVPSQPDDFLFASAEHSQARIWLETILRNNVGIAKLITRPGSGATTWARQWMATHGLADLPLDVMGTEATNFDRDVCHQWLSTARSNQSVGIHTLCIVDGTPDQATIQWYRQSLKLDPRRSPMTLLVMGPATFSGVSQEMSVSKHSLARCLLAALSHAGQFQPRMTESAAQYIAQWAGKDYRQLAFWTHVVLAWGARERWQRIDEQAIHRLDQQRQAWASATVAQRESAAA
;
A
#
# COMPACT_ATOMS: atom_id res chain seq x y z
N MET A 1 2.39 14.15 -1.35
CA MET A 1 1.94 14.97 -2.49
C MET A 1 0.58 14.47 -2.93
N PRO A 2 -0.38 15.37 -3.23
CA PRO A 2 -1.66 14.96 -3.81
C PRO A 2 -1.44 14.35 -5.19
N ILE A 3 -2.21 13.31 -5.52
CA ILE A 3 -2.21 12.72 -6.87
C ILE A 3 -2.92 13.71 -7.80
N PRO A 4 -2.29 14.17 -8.90
CA PRO A 4 -2.94 15.08 -9.84
C PRO A 4 -4.09 14.34 -10.53
N LEU A 5 -5.26 14.97 -10.63
CA LEU A 5 -6.41 14.40 -11.33
C LEU A 5 -6.31 14.68 -12.84
N LEU A 6 -6.69 13.72 -13.68
CA LEU A 6 -6.81 13.95 -15.12
C LEU A 6 -8.02 14.85 -15.41
N SER A 7 -7.88 15.78 -16.35
CA SER A 7 -9.04 16.52 -16.82
C SER A 7 -10.02 15.58 -17.55
N PRO A 8 -11.31 15.95 -17.69
CA PRO A 8 -12.24 15.19 -18.53
C PRO A 8 -11.75 15.03 -19.98
N ALA A 9 -11.05 16.03 -20.50
CA ALA A 9 -10.46 15.98 -21.84
C ALA A 9 -9.34 14.93 -21.93
N ASP A 10 -8.46 14.85 -20.92
CA ASP A 10 -7.39 13.86 -20.88
C ASP A 10 -7.95 12.44 -20.74
N GLN A 11 -8.98 12.24 -19.89
CA GLN A 11 -9.66 10.96 -19.76
C GLN A 11 -10.28 10.52 -21.10
N SER A 12 -10.99 11.43 -21.77
CA SER A 12 -11.58 11.17 -23.09
C SER A 12 -10.52 10.86 -24.14
N HIS A 13 -9.39 11.58 -24.13
CA HIS A 13 -8.28 11.32 -25.05
C HIS A 13 -7.79 9.88 -24.93
N TRP A 14 -7.64 9.36 -23.70
CA TRP A 14 -7.18 8.00 -23.44
C TRP A 14 -8.26 6.92 -23.49
N GLY A 15 -9.53 7.29 -23.69
CA GLY A 15 -10.66 6.36 -23.66
C GLY A 15 -10.93 5.79 -22.27
N LEU A 16 -10.74 6.59 -21.22
CA LEU A 16 -10.97 6.21 -19.84
C LEU A 16 -12.37 6.65 -19.40
N PHE A 17 -13.12 5.74 -18.78
CA PHE A 17 -14.43 6.06 -18.15
C PHE A 17 -14.28 6.59 -16.73
N ARG A 18 -13.13 6.34 -16.11
CA ARG A 18 -12.78 6.80 -14.76
C ARG A 18 -11.28 7.05 -14.65
N GLN A 19 -10.87 7.75 -13.61
CA GLN A 19 -9.45 7.93 -13.28
C GLN A 19 -8.84 6.57 -12.89
N PRO A 20 -7.65 6.20 -13.41
CA PRO A 20 -6.91 5.07 -12.87
C PRO A 20 -6.52 5.39 -11.43
N PHE A 21 -6.54 4.40 -10.53
CA PHE A 21 -6.26 4.61 -9.10
C PHE A 21 -7.19 5.60 -8.36
N ALA A 22 -8.30 6.07 -8.96
CA ALA A 22 -9.33 6.73 -8.16
C ALA A 22 -9.99 5.74 -7.22
N GLU A 23 -10.43 6.25 -6.07
CA GLU A 23 -11.39 5.57 -5.23
C GLU A 23 -12.59 5.22 -6.10
N SER A 24 -12.80 3.92 -6.32
CA SER A 24 -13.98 3.46 -7.04
C SER A 24 -15.19 3.91 -6.22
N PRO A 25 -16.17 4.61 -6.82
CA PRO A 25 -17.31 5.11 -6.06
C PRO A 25 -18.05 3.92 -5.46
N ALA A 26 -18.06 3.83 -4.14
CA ALA A 26 -18.82 2.84 -3.36
C ALA A 26 -18.64 1.36 -3.74
N VAL A 27 -17.55 0.98 -4.41
CA VAL A 27 -17.29 -0.44 -4.67
C VAL A 27 -16.63 -1.01 -3.43
N ASN A 28 -17.41 -1.83 -2.72
CA ASN A 28 -16.98 -2.77 -1.71
C ASN A 28 -15.50 -3.12 -1.88
N VAL A 29 -14.74 -2.99 -0.78
CA VAL A 29 -13.40 -3.58 -0.65
C VAL A 29 -13.39 -4.91 -1.41
N PRO A 30 -12.52 -5.11 -2.42
CA PRO A 30 -12.64 -6.22 -3.34
C PRO A 30 -12.81 -7.53 -2.59
N SER A 31 -13.92 -8.23 -2.86
CA SER A 31 -14.43 -9.34 -2.04
C SER A 31 -13.55 -10.58 -2.08
N GLN A 32 -12.63 -10.68 -3.04
CA GLN A 32 -11.64 -11.74 -3.13
C GLN A 32 -10.23 -11.17 -3.06
N PRO A 33 -9.26 -11.86 -2.43
CA PRO A 33 -7.85 -11.47 -2.44
C PRO A 33 -7.27 -11.29 -3.85
N ASP A 34 -7.81 -12.03 -4.82
CA ASP A 34 -7.40 -11.97 -6.23
C ASP A 34 -8.00 -10.76 -6.98
N ASP A 35 -9.05 -10.15 -6.44
CA ASP A 35 -9.67 -8.90 -6.94
C ASP A 35 -8.89 -7.66 -6.48
N PHE A 36 -7.82 -7.86 -5.69
CA PHE A 36 -6.94 -6.77 -5.32
C PHE A 36 -6.33 -6.19 -6.60
N LEU A 37 -6.53 -4.89 -6.85
CA LEU A 37 -5.80 -4.12 -7.87
C LEU A 37 -4.27 -4.27 -7.75
N PHE A 38 -3.78 -4.85 -6.64
CA PHE A 38 -2.38 -5.09 -6.34
C PHE A 38 -2.07 -6.57 -6.00
N ALA A 39 -2.83 -7.53 -6.55
CA ALA A 39 -2.62 -8.98 -6.39
C ALA A 39 -1.22 -9.39 -6.91
N SER A 40 -0.23 -9.28 -6.03
CA SER A 40 1.17 -9.54 -6.32
C SER A 40 1.68 -10.73 -5.52
N ALA A 41 2.76 -11.35 -6.00
CA ALA A 41 3.39 -12.46 -5.30
C ALA A 41 3.80 -12.06 -3.87
N GLU A 42 4.20 -10.79 -3.68
CA GLU A 42 4.65 -10.27 -2.39
C GLU A 42 3.49 -10.12 -1.38
N HIS A 43 2.31 -9.69 -1.83
CA HIS A 43 1.10 -9.66 -1.00
C HIS A 43 0.57 -11.08 -0.72
N SER A 44 0.71 -11.99 -1.69
CA SER A 44 0.34 -13.40 -1.52
C SER A 44 1.24 -14.07 -0.47
N GLN A 45 2.54 -13.78 -0.49
CA GLN A 45 3.49 -14.25 0.50
C GLN A 45 3.20 -13.67 1.90
N ALA A 46 2.88 -12.37 1.98
CA ALA A 46 2.46 -11.73 3.22
C ALA A 46 1.19 -12.37 3.80
N ARG A 47 0.23 -12.75 2.96
CA ARG A 47 -0.98 -13.49 3.36
C ARG A 47 -0.64 -14.86 3.93
N ILE A 48 0.14 -15.67 3.20
CA ILE A 48 0.53 -17.01 3.65
C ILE A 48 1.26 -16.94 5.01
N TRP A 49 2.14 -15.94 5.15
CA TRP A 49 2.80 -15.68 6.42
C TRP A 49 1.82 -15.27 7.54
N LEU A 50 0.88 -14.36 7.28
CA LEU A 50 -0.15 -13.96 8.24
C LEU A 50 -0.97 -15.16 8.73
N GLU A 51 -1.44 -16.00 7.81
CA GLU A 51 -2.19 -17.21 8.16
C GLU A 51 -1.34 -18.18 8.99
N THR A 52 -0.04 -18.28 8.69
CA THR A 52 0.90 -19.12 9.45
C THR A 52 1.07 -18.62 10.88
N ILE A 53 1.24 -17.31 11.09
CA ILE A 53 1.40 -16.77 12.45
C ILE A 53 0.10 -16.88 13.26
N LEU A 54 -1.06 -16.76 12.62
CA LEU A 54 -2.37 -16.93 13.25
C LEU A 54 -2.60 -18.39 13.67
N ARG A 55 -2.32 -19.35 12.80
CA ARG A 55 -2.41 -20.80 13.12
C ARG A 55 -1.49 -21.21 14.27
N ASN A 56 -0.35 -20.54 14.41
CA ASN A 56 0.61 -20.79 15.47
C ASN A 56 0.38 -19.94 16.75
N ASN A 57 -0.70 -19.17 16.81
CA ASN A 57 -1.05 -18.31 17.95
C ASN A 57 0.09 -17.38 18.38
N VAL A 58 0.80 -16.81 17.40
CA VAL A 58 1.94 -15.92 17.65
C VAL A 58 1.44 -14.65 18.35
N GLY A 59 1.98 -14.36 19.53
CA GLY A 59 1.58 -13.20 20.30
C GLY A 59 1.84 -11.84 19.63
N ILE A 60 3.07 -11.58 19.20
CA ILE A 60 3.45 -10.33 18.54
C ILE A 60 4.18 -10.66 17.24
N ALA A 61 3.72 -10.09 16.13
CA ALA A 61 4.33 -10.24 14.81
C ALA A 61 4.54 -8.88 14.15
N LYS A 62 5.52 -8.81 13.24
CA LYS A 62 5.86 -7.58 12.52
C LYS A 62 5.78 -7.78 11.01
N LEU A 63 4.96 -7.00 10.33
CA LEU A 63 5.08 -6.81 8.89
C LEU A 63 5.98 -5.60 8.63
N ILE A 64 7.17 -5.87 8.08
CA ILE A 64 8.14 -4.83 7.73
C ILE A 64 7.72 -4.24 6.38
N THR A 65 7.32 -2.97 6.41
CA THR A 65 6.79 -2.27 5.24
C THR A 65 7.40 -0.89 5.09
N ARG A 66 7.36 -0.37 3.86
CA ARG A 66 7.68 1.02 3.55
C ARG A 66 6.38 1.80 3.32
N PRO A 67 6.40 3.14 3.50
CA PRO A 67 5.29 3.99 3.05
C PRO A 67 4.92 3.69 1.60
N GLY A 68 3.61 3.62 1.32
CA GLY A 68 3.12 3.40 -0.05
C GLY A 68 3.20 1.95 -0.56
N SER A 69 3.63 0.98 0.25
CA SER A 69 3.68 -0.44 -0.12
C SER A 69 2.32 -1.13 -0.26
N GLY A 70 1.21 -0.47 0.10
CA GLY A 70 -0.13 -1.06 0.07
C GLY A 70 -0.50 -1.88 1.30
N ALA A 71 0.33 -1.90 2.35
CA ALA A 71 0.13 -2.69 3.58
C ALA A 71 -1.23 -2.48 4.24
N THR A 72 -1.61 -1.22 4.47
CA THR A 72 -2.90 -0.87 5.07
C THR A 72 -4.06 -1.37 4.22
N THR A 73 -4.00 -1.15 2.91
CA THR A 73 -5.04 -1.57 1.97
C THR A 73 -5.15 -3.10 1.93
N TRP A 74 -4.02 -3.80 1.89
CA TRP A 74 -3.95 -5.26 1.97
C TRP A 74 -4.56 -5.79 3.27
N ALA A 75 -4.23 -5.19 4.42
CA ALA A 75 -4.76 -5.59 5.72
C ALA A 75 -6.29 -5.41 5.78
N ARG A 76 -6.80 -4.25 5.32
CA ARG A 76 -8.26 -3.99 5.25
C ARG A 76 -8.99 -5.01 4.39
N GLN A 77 -8.41 -5.37 3.23
CA GLN A 77 -9.02 -6.36 2.37
C GLN A 77 -8.99 -7.75 2.98
N TRP A 78 -7.87 -8.15 3.58
CA TRP A 78 -7.80 -9.42 4.30
C TRP A 78 -8.87 -9.49 5.39
N MET A 79 -9.02 -8.43 6.19
CA MET A 79 -10.09 -8.34 7.18
C MET A 79 -11.48 -8.46 6.54
N ALA A 80 -11.75 -7.71 5.47
CA ALA A 80 -13.05 -7.73 4.80
C ALA A 80 -13.43 -9.12 4.26
N THR A 81 -12.47 -9.80 3.63
CA THR A 81 -12.66 -11.15 3.05
C THR A 81 -12.80 -12.26 4.10
N HIS A 82 -12.46 -11.98 5.36
CA HIS A 82 -12.60 -12.91 6.49
C HIS A 82 -13.77 -12.53 7.42
N GLY A 83 -14.68 -11.64 6.98
CA GLY A 83 -15.83 -11.21 7.78
C GLY A 83 -15.46 -10.31 8.96
N LEU A 84 -14.29 -9.68 8.91
CA LEU A 84 -13.75 -8.79 9.94
C LEU A 84 -13.78 -7.31 9.49
N ALA A 85 -14.56 -6.98 8.45
CA ALA A 85 -14.62 -5.63 7.86
C ALA A 85 -15.01 -4.54 8.86
N ASP A 86 -15.87 -4.88 9.82
CA ASP A 86 -16.42 -3.96 10.82
C ASP A 86 -15.49 -3.79 12.04
N LEU A 87 -14.41 -4.58 12.12
CA LEU A 87 -13.42 -4.39 13.16
C LEU A 87 -12.51 -3.21 12.80
N PRO A 88 -12.25 -2.30 13.74
CA PRO A 88 -11.36 -1.17 13.49
C PRO A 88 -9.96 -1.68 13.12
N LEU A 89 -9.51 -1.36 11.90
CA LEU A 89 -8.09 -1.31 11.60
C LEU A 89 -7.56 0.00 12.17
N ASP A 90 -6.81 -0.07 13.27
CA ASP A 90 -6.27 1.14 13.87
C ASP A 90 -5.17 1.72 12.99
N VAL A 91 -5.55 2.70 12.17
CA VAL A 91 -4.66 3.43 11.28
C VAL A 91 -4.01 4.52 12.11
N MET A 92 -2.96 4.15 12.83
CA MET A 92 -2.12 5.10 13.55
C MET A 92 -1.25 5.85 12.53
N GLY A 93 -1.85 6.84 11.87
CA GLY A 93 -1.20 7.70 10.92
C GLY A 93 -0.07 8.49 11.57
N THR A 94 1.17 8.02 11.43
CA THR A 94 2.45 8.77 11.57
C THR A 94 2.73 9.61 12.83
N GLU A 95 1.79 9.81 13.74
CA GLU A 95 1.99 10.52 15.00
C GLU A 95 1.62 9.58 16.15
N ALA A 96 2.66 9.09 16.84
CA ALA A 96 2.58 8.14 17.94
C ALA A 96 1.89 8.68 19.22
N THR A 97 1.26 9.85 19.15
CA THR A 97 0.71 10.57 20.32
C THR A 97 -0.62 10.01 20.82
N ASN A 98 -1.33 9.21 20.03
CA ASN A 98 -2.68 8.71 20.39
C ASN A 98 -2.74 7.17 20.52
N PHE A 99 -1.64 6.50 20.86
CA PHE A 99 -1.69 5.05 21.06
C PHE A 99 -2.54 4.72 22.29
N ASP A 100 -3.77 4.27 22.07
CA ASP A 100 -4.72 3.98 23.13
C ASP A 100 -4.43 2.58 23.73
N ARG A 101 -3.75 2.61 24.87
CA ARG A 101 -3.45 1.42 25.68
C ARG A 101 -4.71 0.72 26.17
N ASP A 102 -5.78 1.47 26.41
CA ASP A 102 -7.04 0.94 26.94
C ASP A 102 -7.77 0.14 25.85
N VAL A 103 -7.75 0.61 24.59
CA VAL A 103 -8.27 -0.15 23.44
C VAL A 103 -7.55 -1.49 23.28
N CYS A 104 -6.22 -1.50 23.36
CA CYS A 104 -5.46 -2.75 23.29
C CYS A 104 -5.74 -3.70 24.47
N HIS A 105 -5.99 -3.17 25.68
CA HIS A 105 -6.42 -3.99 26.81
C HIS A 105 -7.84 -4.54 26.63
N GLN A 106 -8.75 -3.77 26.05
CA GLN A 106 -10.11 -4.21 25.74
C GLN A 106 -10.10 -5.37 24.72
N TRP A 107 -9.27 -5.27 23.67
CA TRP A 107 -9.09 -6.37 22.72
C TRP A 107 -8.50 -7.61 23.38
N LEU A 108 -7.50 -7.47 24.25
CA LEU A 108 -6.95 -8.61 25.00
C LEU A 108 -8.00 -9.27 25.91
N SER A 109 -8.84 -8.47 26.57
CA SER A 109 -9.95 -8.99 27.40
C SER A 109 -10.96 -9.77 26.56
N THR A 110 -11.33 -9.21 25.40
CA THR A 110 -12.21 -9.86 24.42
C THR A 110 -11.61 -11.18 23.92
N ALA A 111 -10.33 -11.16 23.57
CA ALA A 111 -9.58 -12.33 23.11
C ALA A 111 -9.54 -13.46 24.14
N ARG A 112 -9.34 -13.13 25.42
CA ARG A 112 -9.38 -14.13 26.52
C ARG A 112 -10.76 -14.75 26.69
N SER A 113 -11.81 -13.96 26.56
CA SER A 113 -13.20 -14.46 26.64
C SER A 113 -13.51 -15.42 25.50
N ASN A 114 -13.04 -15.09 24.30
CA ASN A 114 -13.17 -15.86 23.07
C ASN A 114 -12.31 -17.14 23.02
N GLN A 115 -11.29 -17.25 23.88
CA GLN A 115 -10.41 -18.41 23.92
C GLN A 115 -11.16 -19.72 24.25
N SER A 116 -12.20 -19.63 25.08
CA SER A 116 -13.04 -20.78 25.47
C SER A 116 -13.82 -21.40 24.30
N VAL A 117 -14.10 -20.61 23.26
CA VAL A 117 -14.78 -21.04 22.03
C VAL A 117 -13.82 -21.26 20.87
N GLY A 118 -12.50 -21.27 21.14
CA GLY A 118 -11.46 -21.55 20.15
C GLY A 118 -11.21 -20.41 19.16
N ILE A 119 -11.67 -19.19 19.45
CA ILE A 119 -11.48 -18.03 18.56
C ILE A 119 -10.18 -17.31 18.94
N HIS A 120 -9.29 -17.14 17.96
CA HIS A 120 -8.04 -16.39 18.09
C HIS A 120 -8.22 -14.96 17.54
N THR A 121 -7.81 -13.95 18.29
CA THR A 121 -8.06 -12.54 17.93
C THR A 121 -6.87 -11.92 17.19
N LEU A 122 -7.08 -11.24 16.08
CA LEU A 122 -6.06 -10.44 15.39
C LEU A 122 -6.28 -8.95 15.69
N CYS A 123 -5.23 -8.28 16.15
CA CYS A 123 -5.15 -6.84 16.32
C CYS A 123 -4.07 -6.30 15.39
N ILE A 124 -4.38 -5.31 14.56
CA ILE A 124 -3.42 -4.72 13.62
C ILE A 124 -3.14 -3.27 14.02
N VAL A 125 -1.86 -2.94 14.16
CA VAL A 125 -1.37 -1.59 14.43
C VAL A 125 -0.53 -1.14 13.24
N ASP A 126 -1.00 -0.15 12.49
CA ASP A 126 -0.26 0.43 11.37
C ASP A 126 0.57 1.63 11.84
N GLY A 127 1.90 1.54 11.80
CA GLY A 127 2.78 2.67 12.12
C GLY A 127 4.13 2.31 12.74
N THR A 128 4.79 3.33 13.27
CA THR A 128 6.08 3.23 13.98
C THR A 128 5.89 3.45 15.48
N PRO A 129 5.44 2.43 16.23
CA PRO A 129 5.39 2.56 17.68
C PRO A 129 6.80 2.82 18.22
N ASP A 130 6.90 3.69 19.21
CA ASP A 130 8.16 3.97 19.90
C ASP A 130 8.62 2.77 20.75
N GLN A 131 9.86 2.82 21.22
CA GLN A 131 10.44 1.73 21.99
C GLN A 131 9.68 1.49 23.31
N ALA A 132 9.15 2.54 23.94
CA ALA A 132 8.38 2.44 25.17
C ALA A 132 7.07 1.67 24.95
N THR A 133 6.36 1.94 23.85
CA THR A 133 5.13 1.25 23.46
C THR A 133 5.41 -0.22 23.12
N ILE A 134 6.51 -0.49 22.42
CA ILE A 134 6.94 -1.88 22.13
C ILE A 134 7.27 -2.65 23.43
N GLN A 135 7.95 -2.02 24.37
CA GLN A 135 8.23 -2.62 25.68
C GLN A 135 6.93 -2.87 26.46
N TRP A 136 6.00 -1.92 26.43
CA TRP A 136 4.69 -2.07 27.03
C TRP A 136 3.91 -3.24 26.42
N TYR A 137 3.93 -3.46 25.09
CA TYR A 137 3.31 -4.63 24.47
C TYR A 137 3.82 -5.94 25.06
N ARG A 138 5.15 -6.05 25.20
CA ARG A 138 5.79 -7.27 25.69
C ARG A 138 5.49 -7.53 27.16
N GLN A 139 5.51 -6.49 27.98
CA GLN A 139 5.37 -6.59 29.43
C GLN A 139 3.91 -6.67 29.89
N SER A 140 3.03 -5.85 29.30
CA SER A 140 1.65 -5.68 29.74
C SER A 140 0.71 -6.69 29.12
N LEU A 141 0.86 -6.99 27.82
CA LEU A 141 -0.02 -7.94 27.15
C LEU A 141 0.35 -9.40 27.46
N LYS A 142 1.62 -9.65 27.86
CA LYS A 142 2.16 -10.99 28.20
C LYS A 142 1.78 -12.06 27.18
N LEU A 143 1.78 -11.69 25.90
CA LEU A 143 1.36 -12.58 24.81
C LEU A 143 2.40 -13.70 24.68
N ASP A 144 2.01 -14.92 25.03
CA ASP A 144 2.87 -16.09 24.93
C ASP A 144 3.19 -16.33 23.44
N PRO A 145 4.46 -16.47 23.04
CA PRO A 145 4.84 -16.73 21.65
C PRO A 145 4.25 -18.03 21.07
N ARG A 146 3.71 -18.94 21.88
CA ARG A 146 3.15 -20.24 21.44
C ARG A 146 1.69 -20.47 21.85
N ARG A 147 1.11 -19.62 22.70
CA ARG A 147 -0.26 -19.79 23.25
C ARG A 147 -0.94 -18.45 23.57
N SER A 148 -0.73 -17.44 22.73
CA SER A 148 -1.43 -16.18 22.91
C SER A 148 -2.90 -16.31 22.48
N PRO A 149 -3.87 -15.76 23.22
CA PRO A 149 -5.26 -15.65 22.73
C PRO A 149 -5.43 -14.58 21.64
N MET A 150 -4.39 -13.78 21.41
CA MET A 150 -4.40 -12.66 20.46
C MET A 150 -3.04 -12.54 19.73
N THR A 151 -3.08 -12.25 18.44
CA THR A 151 -1.92 -11.77 17.67
C THR A 151 -1.99 -10.26 17.54
N LEU A 152 -0.95 -9.57 17.99
CA LEU A 152 -0.68 -8.16 17.69
C LEU A 152 0.23 -8.07 16.47
N LEU A 153 -0.33 -7.71 15.32
CA LEU A 153 0.39 -7.46 14.07
C LEU A 153 0.76 -5.98 13.98
N VAL A 154 2.05 -5.67 14.09
CA VAL A 154 2.55 -4.31 13.87
C VAL A 154 3.01 -4.18 12.42
N MET A 155 2.53 -3.19 11.67
CA MET A 155 2.97 -2.89 10.31
C MET A 155 3.82 -1.63 10.29
N GLY A 156 4.94 -1.61 9.57
CA GLY A 156 5.83 -0.44 9.47
C GLY A 156 7.31 -0.82 9.38
N PRO A 157 8.27 0.12 9.51
CA PRO A 157 9.69 -0.19 9.41
C PRO A 157 10.16 -1.12 10.53
N ALA A 158 11.33 -1.73 10.33
CA ALA A 158 11.94 -2.67 11.26
C ALA A 158 12.39 -1.96 12.54
N THR A 159 11.58 -2.04 13.59
CA THR A 159 11.84 -1.36 14.88
C THR A 159 12.14 -2.32 16.03
N PHE A 160 11.92 -3.63 15.86
CA PHE A 160 12.21 -4.64 16.88
C PHE A 160 12.47 -6.03 16.30
N SER A 161 13.22 -6.86 17.02
CA SER A 161 13.46 -8.26 16.69
C SER A 161 12.28 -9.16 17.10
N GLY A 162 11.96 -10.17 16.29
CA GLY A 162 10.85 -11.10 16.55
C GLY A 162 10.38 -11.83 15.27
N VAL A 163 9.18 -12.43 15.34
CA VAL A 163 8.52 -13.02 14.17
C VAL A 163 8.17 -11.89 13.20
N SER A 164 8.81 -11.89 12.04
CA SER A 164 8.64 -10.81 11.06
C SER A 164 8.63 -11.31 9.63
N GLN A 165 8.05 -10.49 8.75
CA GLN A 165 8.03 -10.69 7.29
C GLN A 165 8.21 -9.34 6.61
N GLU A 166 9.08 -9.26 5.62
CA GLU A 166 9.15 -8.09 4.75
C GLU A 166 8.08 -8.17 3.65
N MET A 167 7.37 -7.06 3.45
CA MET A 167 6.51 -6.85 2.28
C MET A 167 7.07 -5.66 1.48
N SER A 168 7.68 -6.00 0.35
CA SER A 168 8.36 -5.07 -0.55
C SER A 168 7.83 -5.29 -1.95
N VAL A 169 7.27 -4.28 -2.58
CA VAL A 169 6.66 -4.42 -3.91
C VAL A 169 7.76 -4.34 -4.97
N SER A 170 7.80 -5.29 -5.90
CA SER A 170 8.72 -5.23 -7.04
C SER A 170 8.25 -4.26 -8.12
N LYS A 171 9.20 -3.77 -8.93
CA LYS A 171 8.89 -2.95 -10.13
C LYS A 171 7.97 -3.70 -11.10
N HIS A 172 8.16 -5.01 -11.22
CA HIS A 172 7.30 -5.85 -12.07
C HIS A 172 5.85 -5.86 -11.57
N SER A 173 5.65 -6.05 -10.27
CA SER A 173 4.32 -5.98 -9.64
C SER A 173 3.67 -4.59 -9.81
N LEU A 174 4.44 -3.51 -9.71
CA LEU A 174 3.96 -2.16 -9.99
C LEU A 174 3.53 -1.97 -11.45
N ALA A 175 4.33 -2.42 -12.42
CA ALA A 175 4.02 -2.31 -13.84
C ALA A 175 2.74 -3.09 -14.20
N ARG A 176 2.58 -4.30 -13.65
CA ARG A 176 1.34 -5.08 -13.82
C ARG A 176 0.13 -4.39 -13.20
N CYS A 177 0.28 -3.84 -11.99
CA CYS A 177 -0.76 -3.07 -11.33
C CYS A 177 -1.20 -1.87 -12.17
N LEU A 178 -0.26 -1.13 -12.76
CA LEU A 178 -0.54 -0.02 -13.66
C LEU A 178 -1.41 -0.44 -14.85
N LEU A 179 -1.00 -1.48 -15.56
CA LEU A 179 -1.72 -1.96 -16.74
C LEU A 179 -3.13 -2.46 -16.38
N ALA A 180 -3.26 -3.16 -15.24
CA ALA A 180 -4.55 -3.57 -14.71
C ALA A 180 -5.42 -2.35 -14.35
N ALA A 181 -4.87 -1.34 -13.68
CA ALA A 181 -5.59 -0.12 -13.31
C ALA A 181 -6.10 0.64 -14.54
N LEU A 182 -5.33 0.70 -15.63
CA LEU A 182 -5.75 1.30 -16.90
C LEU A 182 -6.88 0.50 -17.56
N SER A 183 -6.77 -0.82 -17.59
CA SER A 183 -7.81 -1.69 -18.11
C SER A 183 -9.12 -1.52 -17.32
N HIS A 184 -9.03 -1.55 -15.99
CA HIS A 184 -10.15 -1.28 -15.08
C HIS A 184 -10.72 0.14 -15.24
N ALA A 185 -9.91 1.11 -15.65
CA ALA A 185 -10.34 2.48 -15.91
C ALA A 185 -11.09 2.65 -17.26
N GLY A 186 -11.19 1.60 -18.07
CA GLY A 186 -11.92 1.61 -19.34
C GLY A 186 -11.04 1.47 -20.58
N GLN A 187 -9.73 1.32 -20.43
CA GLN A 187 -8.83 1.16 -21.56
C GLN A 187 -8.95 -0.24 -22.17
N PHE A 188 -9.87 -0.40 -23.12
CA PHE A 188 -10.08 -1.66 -23.84
C PHE A 188 -8.99 -1.98 -24.86
N GLN A 189 -8.31 -0.97 -25.40
CA GLN A 189 -7.14 -1.12 -26.25
C GLN A 189 -5.91 -0.59 -25.52
N PRO A 190 -4.82 -1.38 -25.36
CA PRO A 190 -3.66 -0.96 -24.58
C PRO A 190 -2.92 0.19 -25.27
N ARG A 191 -3.16 1.42 -24.78
CA ARG A 191 -2.45 2.63 -25.24
C ARG A 191 -1.17 2.90 -24.46
N MET A 192 -0.86 2.11 -23.45
CA MET A 192 0.42 2.11 -22.77
C MET A 192 1.12 0.77 -23.00
N THR A 193 2.40 0.79 -23.39
CA THR A 193 3.18 -0.44 -23.53
C THR A 193 3.65 -0.96 -22.18
N GLU A 194 3.99 -2.25 -22.12
CA GLU A 194 4.60 -2.83 -20.92
C GLU A 194 5.95 -2.15 -20.59
N SER A 195 6.79 -1.85 -21.59
CA SER A 195 8.04 -1.12 -21.38
C SER A 195 7.78 0.25 -20.73
N ALA A 196 6.81 1.02 -21.23
CA ALA A 196 6.44 2.29 -20.62
C ALA A 196 5.95 2.12 -19.18
N ALA A 197 5.15 1.07 -18.91
CA ALA A 197 4.71 0.74 -17.56
C ALA A 197 5.88 0.41 -16.62
N GLN A 198 6.90 -0.30 -17.11
CA GLN A 198 8.11 -0.61 -16.35
C GLN A 198 8.94 0.64 -16.02
N TYR A 199 9.04 1.61 -16.94
CA TYR A 199 9.67 2.91 -16.67
C TYR A 199 8.93 3.70 -15.60
N ILE A 200 7.60 3.77 -15.67
CA ILE A 200 6.78 4.43 -14.66
C ILE A 200 6.94 3.74 -13.30
N ALA A 201 6.92 2.41 -13.27
CA ALA A 201 7.18 1.62 -12.07
C ALA A 201 8.59 1.85 -11.49
N GLN A 202 9.59 2.11 -12.33
CA GLN A 202 10.92 2.49 -11.89
C GLN A 202 10.92 3.87 -11.22
N TRP A 203 10.25 4.87 -11.80
CA TRP A 203 10.12 6.19 -11.18
C TRP A 203 9.33 6.16 -9.87
N ALA A 204 8.36 5.24 -9.77
CA ALA A 204 7.57 5.04 -8.57
C ALA A 204 8.36 4.45 -7.39
N GLY A 205 9.52 3.85 -7.60
CA GLY A 205 10.44 3.50 -6.51
C GLY A 205 9.88 2.53 -5.46
N LYS A 206 9.08 1.53 -5.87
CA LYS A 206 8.38 0.58 -4.98
C LYS A 206 7.23 1.19 -4.14
N ASP A 207 6.64 2.29 -4.58
CA ASP A 207 5.54 2.98 -3.89
C ASP A 207 4.31 3.11 -4.81
N TYR A 208 3.16 2.55 -4.41
CA TYR A 208 1.91 2.62 -5.18
C TYR A 208 1.33 4.04 -5.27
N ARG A 209 1.55 4.89 -4.28
CA ARG A 209 1.12 6.30 -4.35
C ARG A 209 1.96 7.05 -5.38
N GLN A 210 3.26 6.78 -5.43
CA GLN A 210 4.13 7.32 -6.47
C GLN A 210 3.78 6.73 -7.84
N LEU A 211 3.39 5.46 -7.91
CA LEU A 211 2.89 4.84 -9.15
C LEU A 211 1.66 5.59 -9.65
N ALA A 212 0.67 5.81 -8.79
CA ALA A 212 -0.54 6.54 -9.14
C ALA A 212 -0.21 7.98 -9.59
N PHE A 213 0.65 8.68 -8.86
CA PHE A 213 1.12 10.02 -9.23
C PHE A 213 1.74 10.05 -10.63
N TRP A 214 2.76 9.22 -10.89
CA TRP A 214 3.46 9.21 -12.18
C TRP A 214 2.57 8.77 -13.33
N THR A 215 1.61 7.87 -13.07
CA THR A 215 0.61 7.48 -14.06
C THR A 215 -0.17 8.69 -14.56
N HIS A 216 -0.70 9.49 -13.65
CA HIS A 216 -1.50 10.65 -14.02
C HIS A 216 -0.66 11.72 -14.71
N VAL A 217 0.58 11.94 -14.25
CA VAL A 217 1.53 12.84 -14.92
C VAL A 217 1.78 12.42 -16.37
N VAL A 218 2.04 11.13 -16.61
CA VAL A 218 2.33 10.60 -17.96
C VAL A 218 1.10 10.70 -18.85
N LEU A 219 -0.09 10.35 -18.34
CA LEU A 219 -1.32 10.43 -19.11
C LEU A 219 -1.68 11.89 -19.46
N ALA A 220 -1.61 12.81 -18.50
CA ALA A 220 -1.85 14.23 -18.76
C ALA A 220 -0.85 14.80 -19.78
N TRP A 221 0.44 14.49 -19.62
CA TRP A 221 1.48 14.88 -20.57
C TRP A 221 1.21 14.31 -21.96
N GLY A 222 0.92 13.01 -22.05
CA GLY A 222 0.73 12.36 -23.34
C GLY A 222 -0.51 12.86 -24.08
N ALA A 223 -1.58 13.23 -23.36
CA ALA A 223 -2.76 13.88 -23.94
C ALA A 223 -2.40 15.28 -24.48
N ARG A 224 -1.67 16.09 -23.70
CA ARG A 224 -1.21 17.42 -24.12
C ARG A 224 -0.34 17.38 -25.37
N GLU A 225 0.58 16.42 -25.43
CA GLU A 225 1.48 16.20 -26.58
C GLU A 225 0.83 15.37 -27.70
N ARG A 226 -0.46 15.02 -27.57
CA ARG A 226 -1.28 14.28 -28.55
C ARG A 226 -0.72 12.91 -28.96
N TRP A 227 -0.05 12.22 -28.04
CA TRP A 227 0.35 10.84 -28.26
C TRP A 227 -0.87 9.93 -28.38
N GLN A 228 -0.89 9.11 -29.43
CA GLN A 228 -1.92 8.06 -29.58
C GLN A 228 -1.63 6.85 -28.68
N ARG A 229 -0.35 6.62 -28.40
CA ARG A 229 0.17 5.54 -27.56
C ARG A 229 1.39 6.04 -26.78
N ILE A 230 1.52 5.63 -25.52
CA ILE A 230 2.69 5.83 -24.68
C ILE A 230 3.55 4.56 -24.80
N ASP A 231 4.52 4.62 -25.70
CA ASP A 231 5.53 3.60 -25.92
C ASP A 231 6.89 4.02 -25.32
N GLU A 232 7.92 3.26 -25.63
CA GLU A 232 9.28 3.51 -25.15
C GLU A 232 9.84 4.86 -25.65
N GLN A 233 9.51 5.27 -26.87
CA GLN A 233 9.94 6.57 -27.38
C GLN A 233 9.26 7.72 -26.63
N ALA A 234 7.95 7.62 -26.44
CA ALA A 234 7.18 8.62 -25.69
C ALA A 234 7.71 8.74 -24.24
N ILE A 235 7.91 7.61 -23.56
CA ILE A 235 8.34 7.63 -22.15
C ILE A 235 9.77 8.18 -21.98
N HIS A 236 10.69 7.88 -22.91
CA HIS A 236 12.02 8.46 -22.90
C HIS A 236 12.01 9.97 -23.12
N ARG A 237 11.16 10.46 -24.03
CA ARG A 237 11.02 11.90 -24.25
C ARG A 237 10.54 12.63 -22.99
N LEU A 238 9.58 12.05 -22.28
CA LEU A 238 9.13 12.61 -21.00
C LEU A 238 10.25 12.54 -19.94
N ASP A 239 11.02 11.45 -19.88
CA ASP A 239 12.13 11.34 -18.92
C ASP A 239 13.19 12.43 -19.16
N GLN A 240 13.54 12.69 -20.42
CA GLN A 240 14.48 13.77 -20.78
C GLN A 240 13.96 15.14 -20.31
N GLN A 241 12.67 15.43 -20.52
CA GLN A 241 12.04 16.67 -20.02
C GLN A 241 12.07 16.75 -18.49
N ARG A 242 11.75 15.65 -17.81
CA ARG A 242 11.78 15.54 -16.34
C ARG A 242 13.18 15.80 -15.78
N GLN A 243 14.20 15.22 -16.39
CA GLN A 243 15.60 15.43 -16.00
C GLN A 243 16.04 16.88 -16.21
N ALA A 244 15.69 17.48 -17.36
CA ALA A 244 16.00 18.88 -17.64
C ALA A 244 15.35 19.85 -16.63
N TRP A 245 14.09 19.61 -16.25
CA TRP A 245 13.42 20.42 -15.23
C TRP A 245 14.06 20.28 -13.85
N ALA A 246 14.46 19.06 -13.45
CA ALA A 246 15.15 18.83 -12.20
C ALA A 246 16.48 19.60 -12.14
N SER A 247 17.28 19.54 -13.21
CA SER A 247 18.54 20.28 -13.30
C SER A 247 18.36 21.80 -13.28
N ALA A 248 17.35 22.34 -13.97
CA ALA A 248 17.06 23.78 -13.97
C ALA A 248 16.61 24.27 -12.57
N THR A 249 15.83 23.46 -11.85
CA THR A 249 15.35 23.79 -10.50
C THR A 249 16.49 23.81 -9.48
N VAL A 250 17.45 22.89 -9.61
CA VAL A 250 18.65 22.85 -8.76
C VAL A 250 19.51 24.09 -9.00
N ALA A 251 19.78 24.42 -10.28
CA ALA A 251 20.56 25.60 -10.64
C ALA A 251 19.93 26.92 -10.13
N GLN A 252 18.60 27.04 -10.16
CA GLN A 252 17.89 28.21 -9.61
C GLN A 252 18.00 28.31 -8.08
N ARG A 253 17.98 27.18 -7.36
CA ARG A 253 18.15 27.17 -5.89
C ARG A 253 19.57 27.53 -5.48
N GLU A 254 20.56 27.03 -6.21
CA GLU A 254 21.97 27.36 -5.96
C GLU A 254 22.26 28.84 -6.26
N SER A 255 21.68 29.38 -7.34
CA SER A 255 21.81 30.81 -7.66
C SER A 255 21.06 31.74 -6.70
N ALA A 256 20.00 31.27 -6.02
CA ALA A 256 19.25 32.06 -5.03
C ALA A 256 19.83 31.95 -3.61
N ALA A 257 20.75 31.00 -3.39
CA ALA A 257 21.47 30.80 -2.13
C ALA A 257 22.89 31.41 -2.14
N ALA A 258 23.33 31.94 -3.29
CA ALA A 258 24.56 32.69 -3.48
C ALA A 258 24.29 34.20 -3.45
#